data_AF-A0A2V6CFS9-F1
#
_entry.id   AF-A0A2V6CFS9-F1
#
_cell.length_a   1.000
_cell.length_b   1.000
_cell.length_c   1.000
_cell.angle_alpha   90.00
_cell.angle_beta   90.00
_cell.angle_gamma   90.00
#
_symmetry.space_group_name_H-M   'P 1'
#
loop_
_entity.id
_entity.type
_entity.pdbx_description
1 polymer ?
#
loop_
_entity_poly.entity_id
_entity_poly.type
_entity_poly.pdbx_seq_one_letter_code
_entity_poly.pdbx_strand_id
1 'polypeptide(L)'
;MTFVLTVATHAQLPVASPGRAGFDPARLEILHGITKRFVDEGQHAGAITLLARNGRLVDFQTYGYRDLEKKLPMERDTICRVYSMSKIITSVGALVLFEEGRFNLDDPVSKYLPELKDMKVMTGGTADAPQLEPLKRPITIKHLLTHTSGLIYDFSGGKELATLYERANLWTGPGLNDFIRKLSKLPLQHQPGDAFTYGVNTDVLGALIEKISGKMLGAFLEERIFRPLGMKDTGFDVPPEKMNRLAKTYKHGTDGKFVEAEPIIETWPERWRGIESGGGGLFSTAGDYGRFAQMLLNGGAL
;
A
#
# COMPACT_ATOMS: atom_id res chain seq x y z
N MET A 1 0.82 7.44 -22.52
CA MET A 1 0.76 8.27 -21.31
C MET A 1 2.17 8.28 -20.79
N THR A 2 2.78 9.44 -20.60
CA THR A 2 4.13 9.55 -20.07
C THR A 2 3.97 10.23 -18.71
N PHE A 3 4.31 9.55 -17.62
CA PHE A 3 4.44 10.13 -16.28
C PHE A 3 5.67 11.05 -16.24
N VAL A 4 5.67 12.11 -17.05
CA VAL A 4 6.51 13.27 -16.75
C VAL A 4 5.84 13.96 -15.57
N LEU A 5 6.37 13.76 -14.37
CA LEU A 5 6.01 14.57 -13.21
C LEU A 5 6.50 16.00 -13.44
N THR A 6 5.75 16.75 -14.24
CA THR A 6 5.87 18.21 -14.32
C THR A 6 5.31 18.76 -13.01
N VAL A 7 6.19 19.36 -12.22
CA VAL A 7 5.89 19.92 -10.89
C VAL A 7 5.20 21.28 -11.08
N ALA A 8 3.88 21.38 -10.86
CA ALA A 8 3.30 22.67 -10.51
C ALA A 8 3.48 22.89 -9.00
N THR A 9 4.12 24.01 -8.65
CA THR A 9 4.54 24.37 -7.29
C THR A 9 3.40 24.74 -6.33
N HIS A 10 2.16 24.31 -6.57
CA HIS A 10 1.03 24.69 -5.71
C HIS A 10 0.88 23.73 -4.52
N ALA A 11 1.14 24.30 -3.34
CA ALA A 11 1.30 23.64 -2.05
C ALA A 11 0.02 23.00 -1.45
N GLN A 12 -1.15 23.14 -2.08
CA GLN A 12 -2.41 22.48 -1.74
C GLN A 12 -3.38 22.65 -2.92
N LEU A 13 -4.34 21.74 -3.11
CA LEU A 13 -5.37 21.91 -4.15
C LEU A 13 -6.18 23.19 -3.85
N PRO A 14 -6.49 24.03 -4.86
CA PRO A 14 -7.33 25.21 -4.66
C PRO A 14 -8.69 24.81 -4.09
N VAL A 15 -9.19 25.57 -3.12
CA VAL A 15 -10.48 25.30 -2.49
C VAL A 15 -11.63 25.83 -3.35
N ALA A 16 -12.73 25.09 -3.41
CA ALA A 16 -13.99 25.56 -4.00
C ALA A 16 -15.17 25.19 -3.13
N SER A 17 -16.20 26.05 -3.14
CA SER A 17 -17.45 25.71 -2.48
C SER A 17 -18.13 24.52 -3.17
N PRO A 18 -18.91 23.70 -2.44
CA PRO A 18 -19.64 22.57 -3.00
C PRO A 18 -20.42 22.91 -4.28
N GLY A 19 -21.24 23.96 -4.25
CA GLY A 19 -22.05 24.37 -5.40
C GLY A 19 -21.20 24.74 -6.62
N ARG A 20 -20.09 25.46 -6.43
CA ARG A 20 -19.16 25.80 -7.54
C ARG A 20 -18.44 24.58 -8.12
N ALA A 21 -18.25 23.53 -7.30
CA ALA A 21 -17.69 22.26 -7.74
C ALA A 21 -18.76 21.28 -8.26
N GLY A 22 -20.02 21.69 -8.36
CA GLY A 22 -21.11 20.85 -8.86
C GLY A 22 -21.58 19.77 -7.88
N PHE A 23 -21.39 20.00 -6.58
CA PHE A 23 -21.97 19.20 -5.50
C PHE A 23 -23.22 19.90 -4.95
N ASP A 24 -24.21 19.10 -4.56
CA ASP A 24 -25.34 19.55 -3.77
C ASP A 24 -24.93 19.64 -2.28
N PRO A 25 -24.90 20.85 -1.68
CA PRO A 25 -24.54 21.01 -0.27
C PRO A 25 -25.41 20.15 0.67
N ALA A 26 -26.71 20.00 0.38
CA ALA A 26 -27.60 19.22 1.24
C ALA A 26 -27.24 17.72 1.23
N ARG A 27 -26.72 17.20 0.11
CA ARG A 27 -26.23 15.82 0.01
C ARG A 27 -24.90 15.63 0.76
N LEU A 28 -24.05 16.66 0.83
CA LEU A 28 -22.83 16.61 1.64
C LEU A 28 -23.13 16.57 3.13
N GLU A 29 -24.13 17.31 3.60
CA GLU A 29 -24.57 17.22 5.00
C GLU A 29 -25.07 15.80 5.36
N ILE A 30 -25.72 15.10 4.42
CA ILE A 30 -26.08 13.69 4.62
C ILE A 30 -24.84 12.80 4.77
N LEU A 31 -23.82 13.00 3.93
CA LEU A 31 -22.54 12.28 4.04
C LEU A 31 -21.91 12.52 5.42
N HIS A 32 -21.81 13.78 5.85
CA HIS A 32 -21.27 14.14 7.16
C HIS A 32 -22.04 13.49 8.30
N GLY A 33 -23.38 13.52 8.23
CA GLY A 33 -24.25 12.87 9.21
C GLY A 33 -24.07 11.36 9.28
N ILE A 34 -23.87 10.68 8.14
CA ILE A 34 -23.59 9.24 8.09
C ILE A 34 -22.22 8.93 8.67
N THR A 35 -21.17 9.65 8.27
CA THR A 35 -19.80 9.42 8.77
C THR A 35 -19.71 9.68 10.27
N LYS A 36 -20.33 10.76 10.76
CA LYS A 36 -20.41 11.06 12.19
C LYS A 36 -21.11 9.95 12.96
N ARG A 37 -22.20 9.40 12.42
CA ARG A 37 -22.95 8.30 13.06
C ARG A 37 -22.09 7.06 13.24
N PHE A 38 -21.27 6.68 12.27
CA PHE A 38 -20.35 5.54 12.44
C PHE A 38 -19.38 5.73 13.62
N VAL A 39 -18.98 6.98 13.90
CA VAL A 39 -18.16 7.29 15.07
C VAL A 39 -18.99 7.28 16.35
N ASP A 40 -20.13 7.97 16.36
CA ASP A 40 -21.00 8.09 17.53
C ASP A 40 -21.54 6.72 18.02
N GLU A 41 -21.81 5.80 17.09
CA GLU A 41 -22.26 4.44 17.38
C GLU A 41 -21.12 3.45 17.69
N GLY A 42 -19.87 3.93 17.72
CA GLY A 42 -18.71 3.08 18.05
C GLY A 42 -18.36 2.06 16.96
N GLN A 43 -18.74 2.30 15.70
CA GLN A 43 -18.32 1.47 14.56
C GLN A 43 -16.90 1.84 14.10
N HIS A 44 -16.53 3.12 14.22
CA HIS A 44 -15.17 3.61 13.96
C HIS A 44 -14.68 4.52 15.09
N ALA A 45 -13.39 4.44 15.44
CA ALA A 45 -12.77 5.31 16.43
C ALA A 45 -12.68 6.78 15.95
N GLY A 46 -12.43 6.95 14.65
CA GLY A 46 -12.36 8.24 13.98
C GLY A 46 -12.32 8.06 12.47
N ALA A 47 -12.52 9.16 11.74
CA ALA A 47 -12.54 9.16 10.28
C ALA A 47 -12.05 10.49 9.72
N ILE A 48 -11.55 10.45 8.49
CA ILE A 48 -11.20 11.61 7.68
C ILE A 48 -11.86 11.45 6.31
N THR A 49 -12.55 12.48 5.84
CA THR A 49 -13.11 12.52 4.47
C THR A 49 -12.49 13.67 3.71
N LEU A 50 -11.96 13.41 2.51
CA LEU A 50 -11.44 14.42 1.59
C LEU A 50 -12.12 14.23 0.23
N LEU A 51 -12.82 15.27 -0.24
CA LEU A 51 -13.47 15.28 -1.55
C LEU A 51 -12.84 16.36 -2.43
N ALA A 52 -12.41 15.97 -3.62
CA ALA A 52 -11.91 16.87 -4.64
C ALA A 52 -12.60 16.62 -5.98
N ARG A 53 -12.78 17.66 -6.78
CA ARG A 53 -13.32 17.58 -8.15
C ARG A 53 -12.73 18.68 -9.02
N ASN A 54 -12.38 18.35 -10.25
CA ASN A 54 -11.81 19.28 -11.22
C ASN A 54 -10.59 20.04 -10.65
N GLY A 55 -9.70 19.31 -9.97
CA GLY A 55 -8.48 19.86 -9.36
C GLY A 55 -8.74 20.75 -8.13
N ARG A 56 -9.94 20.76 -7.56
CA ARG A 56 -10.30 21.61 -6.43
C ARG A 56 -10.72 20.80 -5.22
N LEU A 57 -10.22 21.17 -4.04
CA LEU A 57 -10.69 20.64 -2.77
C LEU A 57 -12.08 21.21 -2.48
N VAL A 58 -13.05 20.33 -2.27
CA VAL A 58 -14.47 20.69 -2.07
C VAL A 58 -14.88 20.55 -0.62
N ASP A 59 -14.43 19.47 0.02
CA ASP A 59 -14.77 19.17 1.41
C ASP A 59 -13.62 18.39 2.07
N PHE A 60 -13.34 18.70 3.34
CA PHE A 60 -12.28 18.04 4.11
C PHE A 60 -12.65 18.04 5.59
N GLN A 61 -13.24 16.95 6.06
CA GLN A 61 -13.76 16.82 7.43
C GLN A 61 -13.01 15.77 8.23
N THR A 62 -13.04 15.91 9.55
CA THR A 62 -12.50 14.95 10.50
C THR A 62 -13.54 14.64 11.57
N TYR A 63 -13.51 13.40 12.06
CA TYR A 63 -14.48 12.88 13.02
C TYR A 63 -13.77 11.99 14.04
N GLY A 64 -14.23 12.03 15.29
CA GLY A 64 -13.72 11.14 16.35
C GLY A 64 -12.26 11.37 16.72
N TYR A 65 -11.56 10.28 17.02
CA TYR A 65 -10.25 10.31 17.66
C TYR A 65 -9.21 9.50 16.88
N ARG A 66 -7.97 10.01 16.86
CA ARG A 66 -6.79 9.25 16.40
C ARG A 66 -6.19 8.39 17.51
N ASP A 67 -6.49 8.72 18.76
CA ASP A 67 -6.10 7.98 19.97
C ASP A 67 -7.27 8.08 20.97
N LEU A 68 -7.99 6.98 21.17
CA LEU A 68 -9.15 6.88 22.07
C LEU A 68 -8.73 6.98 23.53
N GLU A 69 -7.60 6.37 23.91
CA GLU A 69 -7.12 6.36 25.29
C GLU A 69 -6.76 7.77 25.76
N LYS A 70 -6.06 8.52 24.91
CA LYS A 70 -5.65 9.91 25.18
C LYS A 70 -6.68 10.94 24.75
N LYS A 71 -7.77 10.52 24.11
CA LYS A 71 -8.81 11.38 23.53
C LYS A 71 -8.24 12.45 22.58
N LEU A 72 -7.24 12.07 21.77
CA LEU A 72 -6.68 12.97 20.77
C LEU A 72 -7.57 12.97 19.53
N PRO A 73 -8.06 14.14 19.06
CA PRO A 73 -9.01 14.20 17.96
C PRO A 73 -8.37 13.73 16.65
N MET A 74 -9.20 13.28 15.72
CA MET A 74 -8.76 13.13 14.33
C MET A 74 -8.53 14.53 13.72
N GLU A 75 -7.35 14.76 13.16
CA GLU A 75 -6.95 16.03 12.54
C GLU A 75 -6.61 15.82 11.06
N ARG A 76 -6.72 16.88 10.24
CA ARG A 76 -6.53 16.78 8.77
C ARG A 76 -5.14 16.27 8.37
N ASP A 77 -4.17 16.51 9.24
CA ASP A 77 -2.77 16.12 9.08
C ASP A 77 -2.43 14.84 9.88
N THR A 78 -3.43 14.12 10.41
CA THR A 78 -3.21 12.84 11.07
C THR A 78 -2.57 11.86 10.09
N ILE A 79 -1.49 11.24 10.53
CA ILE A 79 -0.76 10.22 9.77
C ILE A 79 -1.41 8.87 10.04
N CYS A 80 -1.79 8.18 8.98
CA CYS A 80 -2.43 6.88 9.03
C CYS A 80 -1.52 5.82 8.42
N ARG A 81 -1.57 4.61 8.97
CA ARG A 81 -1.13 3.40 8.25
C ARG A 81 -2.09 3.22 7.07
N VAL A 82 -1.60 3.35 5.84
CA VAL A 82 -2.46 3.24 4.65
C VAL A 82 -2.48 1.83 4.05
N TYR A 83 -1.63 0.93 4.57
CA TYR A 83 -1.60 -0.48 4.19
C TYR A 83 -1.65 -0.67 2.68
N SER A 84 -2.63 -1.42 2.16
CA SER A 84 -2.70 -1.79 0.75
C SER A 84 -2.84 -0.62 -0.22
N MET A 85 -3.15 0.59 0.26
CA MET A 85 -3.03 1.81 -0.52
C MET A 85 -1.58 2.12 -0.93
N SER A 86 -0.56 1.50 -0.32
CA SER A 86 0.82 1.53 -0.80
C SER A 86 0.97 0.97 -2.22
N LYS A 87 0.16 -0.02 -2.58
CA LYS A 87 0.35 -0.80 -3.80
C LYS A 87 0.34 0.04 -5.06
N ILE A 88 -0.59 1.00 -5.13
CA ILE A 88 -0.70 1.87 -6.31
C ILE A 88 0.49 2.83 -6.42
N ILE A 89 1.03 3.30 -5.29
CA ILE A 89 2.23 4.15 -5.27
C ILE A 89 3.44 3.35 -5.74
N THR A 90 3.66 2.13 -5.21
CA THR A 90 4.74 1.25 -5.66
C THR A 90 4.57 0.87 -7.14
N SER A 91 3.35 0.63 -7.59
CA SER A 91 3.05 0.32 -9.00
C SER A 91 3.39 1.49 -9.92
N VAL A 92 3.04 2.73 -9.54
CA VAL A 92 3.49 3.94 -10.27
C VAL A 92 5.01 4.03 -10.28
N GLY A 93 5.68 3.77 -9.15
CA GLY A 93 7.14 3.73 -9.08
C GLY A 93 7.77 2.72 -10.05
N ALA A 94 7.19 1.53 -10.17
CA ALA A 94 7.62 0.54 -11.15
C ALA A 94 7.34 1.01 -12.59
N LEU A 95 6.17 1.60 -12.85
CA LEU A 95 5.80 2.10 -14.19
C LEU A 95 6.66 3.29 -14.64
N VAL A 96 7.18 4.10 -13.72
CA VAL A 96 8.19 5.12 -14.03
C VAL A 96 9.46 4.48 -14.62
N LEU A 97 9.95 3.38 -14.03
CA LEU A 97 11.09 2.63 -14.58
C LEU A 97 10.76 1.95 -15.92
N PHE A 98 9.51 1.51 -16.10
CA PHE A 98 9.03 0.97 -17.38
C PHE A 98 9.08 2.03 -18.49
N GLU A 99 8.58 3.24 -18.23
CA GLU A 99 8.61 4.34 -19.20
C GLU A 99 10.04 4.80 -19.55
N GLU A 100 10.98 4.66 -18.61
CA GLU A 100 12.41 4.86 -18.83
C GLU A 100 13.07 3.72 -19.64
N GLY A 101 12.31 2.71 -20.05
CA GLY A 101 12.81 1.57 -20.82
C GLY A 101 13.69 0.61 -20.02
N ARG A 102 13.59 0.60 -18.68
CA ARG A 102 14.44 -0.24 -17.81
C ARG A 102 14.01 -1.71 -17.81
N PHE A 103 12.76 -1.99 -18.16
CA PHE A 103 12.19 -3.33 -18.33
C PHE A 103 10.97 -3.30 -19.25
N ASN A 104 10.52 -4.46 -19.75
CA ASN A 104 9.20 -4.62 -20.38
C ASN A 104 8.23 -5.34 -19.44
N LEU A 105 6.92 -5.12 -19.59
CA LEU A 105 5.92 -5.76 -18.73
C LEU A 105 5.93 -7.30 -18.83
N ASP A 106 6.26 -7.83 -20.00
CA ASP A 106 6.34 -9.28 -20.23
C ASP A 106 7.73 -9.86 -19.92
N ASP A 107 8.70 -9.04 -19.47
CA ASP A 107 9.98 -9.55 -19.02
C ASP A 107 9.75 -10.50 -17.81
N PRO A 108 10.46 -11.66 -17.77
CA PRO A 108 10.43 -12.51 -16.61
C PRO A 108 11.07 -11.80 -15.42
N VAL A 109 10.42 -11.82 -14.26
CA VAL A 109 10.91 -11.20 -13.02
C VAL A 109 12.29 -11.75 -12.64
N SER A 110 12.55 -13.03 -12.95
CA SER A 110 13.83 -13.70 -12.70
C SER A 110 15.03 -13.12 -13.46
N LYS A 111 14.81 -12.27 -14.47
CA LYS A 111 15.89 -11.48 -15.09
C LYS A 111 16.53 -10.50 -14.09
N TYR A 112 15.75 -10.05 -13.10
CA TYR A 112 16.17 -9.07 -12.11
C TYR A 112 16.30 -9.70 -10.71
N LEU A 113 15.40 -10.62 -10.36
CA LEU A 113 15.35 -11.36 -9.10
C LEU A 113 15.53 -12.87 -9.36
N PRO A 114 16.75 -13.32 -9.69
CA PRO A 114 17.01 -14.69 -10.17
C PRO A 114 16.57 -15.79 -9.21
N GLU A 115 16.48 -15.49 -7.91
CA GLU A 115 15.98 -16.40 -6.87
C GLU A 115 14.56 -16.90 -7.18
N LEU A 116 13.74 -16.11 -7.87
CA LEU A 116 12.36 -16.46 -8.19
C LEU A 116 12.21 -17.36 -9.44
N LYS A 117 13.32 -17.73 -10.10
CA LYS A 117 13.29 -18.48 -11.36
C LYS A 117 12.67 -19.87 -11.23
N ASP A 118 13.02 -20.57 -10.17
CA ASP A 118 12.76 -22.01 -10.01
C ASP A 118 11.69 -22.32 -8.97
N MET A 119 10.87 -21.31 -8.60
CA MET A 119 9.69 -21.50 -7.76
C MET A 119 8.78 -22.60 -8.33
N LYS A 120 7.92 -23.18 -7.49
CA LYS A 120 7.01 -24.27 -7.87
C LYS A 120 5.57 -23.90 -7.56
N VAL A 121 4.61 -24.59 -8.14
CA VAL A 121 3.18 -24.46 -7.79
C VAL A 121 2.80 -25.63 -6.88
N MET A 122 2.06 -25.36 -5.80
CA MET A 122 1.50 -26.40 -4.95
C MET A 122 0.21 -26.94 -5.57
N THR A 123 0.20 -28.22 -5.94
CA THR A 123 -0.95 -28.89 -6.58
C THR A 123 -1.75 -29.75 -5.60
N GLY A 124 -1.23 -29.96 -4.39
CA GLY A 124 -1.85 -30.78 -3.35
C GLY A 124 -0.89 -31.08 -2.21
N GLY A 125 -1.22 -32.08 -1.40
CA GLY A 125 -0.44 -32.48 -0.22
C GLY A 125 -0.72 -31.61 1.01
N THR A 126 0.18 -31.66 1.98
CA THR A 126 0.14 -30.88 3.23
C THR A 126 1.30 -29.91 3.31
N ALA A 127 1.28 -28.99 4.28
CA ALA A 127 2.42 -28.09 4.53
C ALA A 127 3.72 -28.86 4.85
N ASP A 128 3.62 -30.07 5.42
CA ASP A 128 4.79 -30.90 5.74
C ASP A 128 5.24 -31.80 4.58
N ALA A 129 4.35 -32.08 3.64
CA ALA A 129 4.61 -32.91 2.46
C ALA A 129 3.89 -32.32 1.22
N PRO A 130 4.34 -31.16 0.70
CA PRO A 130 3.66 -30.50 -0.40
C PRO A 130 3.91 -31.25 -1.72
N GLN A 131 2.85 -31.40 -2.51
CA GLN A 131 2.97 -31.87 -3.89
C GLN A 131 3.18 -30.65 -4.79
N LEU A 132 4.28 -30.66 -5.54
CA LEU A 132 4.76 -29.51 -6.28
C LEU A 132 4.92 -29.82 -7.77
N GLU A 133 4.54 -28.88 -8.63
CA GLU A 133 4.85 -28.91 -10.06
C GLU A 133 5.73 -27.71 -10.47
N PRO A 134 6.59 -27.85 -11.50
CA PRO A 134 7.37 -26.74 -12.03
C PRO A 134 6.49 -25.66 -12.67
N LEU A 135 7.01 -24.43 -12.76
CA LEU A 135 6.35 -23.38 -13.52
C LEU A 135 6.26 -23.78 -15.01
N LYS A 136 5.07 -23.61 -15.59
CA LYS A 136 4.83 -23.76 -17.04
C LYS A 136 5.29 -22.53 -17.82
N ARG A 137 5.40 -21.38 -17.14
CA ARG A 137 5.90 -20.11 -17.67
C ARG A 137 6.45 -19.25 -16.53
N PRO A 138 7.42 -18.36 -16.79
CA PRO A 138 7.97 -17.51 -15.75
C PRO A 138 6.90 -16.54 -15.18
N ILE A 139 7.11 -16.10 -13.94
CA ILE A 139 6.42 -14.92 -13.42
C ILE A 139 6.92 -13.71 -14.20
N THR A 140 6.02 -12.93 -14.81
CA THR A 140 6.35 -11.68 -15.50
C THR A 140 6.06 -10.48 -14.60
N ILE A 141 6.63 -9.32 -14.93
CA ILE A 141 6.39 -8.08 -14.19
C ILE A 141 4.90 -7.69 -14.25
N LYS A 142 4.25 -7.93 -15.41
CA LYS A 142 2.80 -7.80 -15.58
C LYS A 142 2.02 -8.62 -14.57
N HIS A 143 2.41 -9.89 -14.34
CA HIS A 143 1.73 -10.74 -13.37
C HIS A 143 1.78 -10.19 -11.95
N LEU A 144 2.86 -9.49 -11.57
CA LEU A 144 2.95 -8.84 -10.27
C LEU A 144 1.98 -7.63 -10.19
N LEU A 145 1.97 -6.78 -11.23
CA LEU A 145 1.08 -5.61 -11.30
C LEU A 145 -0.41 -6.01 -11.30
N THR A 146 -0.76 -7.16 -11.85
CA THR A 146 -2.14 -7.63 -11.96
C THR A 146 -2.55 -8.64 -10.91
N HIS A 147 -1.67 -8.96 -9.94
CA HIS A 147 -1.92 -10.00 -8.93
C HIS A 147 -2.28 -11.37 -9.56
N THR A 148 -1.59 -11.74 -10.64
CA THR A 148 -1.77 -13.03 -11.32
C THR A 148 -0.52 -13.88 -11.28
N SER A 149 0.42 -13.62 -10.37
CA SER A 149 1.67 -14.40 -10.27
C SER A 149 1.50 -15.77 -9.60
N GLY A 150 0.43 -15.96 -8.82
CA GLY A 150 0.25 -17.12 -7.94
C GLY A 150 0.79 -16.94 -6.52
N LEU A 151 1.41 -15.78 -6.21
CA LEU A 151 1.85 -15.43 -4.85
C LEU A 151 0.65 -15.07 -3.96
N ILE A 152 0.67 -15.57 -2.72
CA ILE A 152 -0.36 -15.32 -1.70
C ILE A 152 0.18 -14.42 -0.58
N TYR A 153 -0.72 -13.95 0.29
CA TYR A 153 -0.39 -13.62 1.68
C TYR A 153 -0.53 -14.87 2.56
N ASP A 154 0.18 -14.92 3.68
CA ASP A 154 0.11 -15.96 4.72
C ASP A 154 -1.30 -16.14 5.33
N PHE A 155 -2.16 -15.13 5.27
CA PHE A 155 -3.57 -15.21 5.67
C PHE A 155 -4.55 -15.50 4.51
N SER A 156 -4.05 -15.84 3.32
CA SER A 156 -4.86 -16.08 2.12
C SER A 156 -4.52 -17.41 1.44
N GLY A 157 -5.38 -17.85 0.51
CA GLY A 157 -5.19 -19.11 -0.21
C GLY A 157 -5.65 -20.34 0.56
N GLY A 158 -5.20 -21.52 0.12
CA GLY A 158 -5.52 -22.79 0.78
C GLY A 158 -4.75 -22.95 2.10
N LYS A 159 -5.38 -23.54 3.13
CA LYS A 159 -4.84 -23.70 4.49
C LYS A 159 -3.38 -24.18 4.54
N GLU A 160 -3.04 -25.22 3.78
CA GLU A 160 -1.69 -25.81 3.77
C GLU A 160 -0.65 -24.87 3.17
N LEU A 161 -1.01 -24.13 2.11
CA LEU A 161 -0.14 -23.15 1.49
C LEU A 161 0.07 -21.93 2.39
N ALA A 162 -1.01 -21.42 2.98
CA ALA A 162 -0.99 -20.36 3.98
C ALA A 162 -0.03 -20.71 5.14
N THR A 163 -0.09 -21.96 5.63
CA THR A 163 0.78 -22.47 6.70
C THR A 163 2.26 -22.44 6.31
N LEU A 164 2.61 -22.76 5.05
CA LEU A 164 3.99 -22.63 4.56
C LEU A 164 4.48 -21.17 4.56
N TYR A 165 3.62 -20.23 4.13
CA TYR A 165 3.93 -18.80 4.11
C TYR A 165 4.09 -18.23 5.52
N GLU A 166 3.21 -18.60 6.44
CA GLU A 166 3.29 -18.23 7.86
C GLU A 166 4.60 -18.70 8.49
N ARG A 167 4.96 -19.98 8.30
CA ARG A 167 6.22 -20.56 8.82
C ARG A 167 7.47 -19.90 8.25
N ALA A 168 7.42 -19.39 7.02
CA ALA A 168 8.55 -18.69 6.42
C ALA A 168 8.81 -17.31 7.02
N ASN A 169 7.82 -16.75 7.73
CA ASN A 169 7.92 -15.48 8.42
C ASN A 169 8.56 -14.38 7.56
N LEU A 170 7.92 -14.13 6.41
CA LEU A 170 8.46 -13.31 5.33
C LEU A 170 8.82 -11.88 5.76
N TRP A 171 8.12 -11.35 6.76
CA TRP A 171 8.21 -9.94 7.17
C TRP A 171 9.35 -9.64 8.14
N THR A 172 9.98 -10.68 8.71
CA THR A 172 11.15 -10.51 9.56
C THR A 172 12.44 -10.40 8.75
N GLY A 173 13.45 -9.73 9.28
CA GLY A 173 14.80 -9.69 8.70
C GLY A 173 15.11 -8.42 7.91
N PRO A 174 16.33 -8.32 7.35
CA PRO A 174 16.84 -7.08 6.79
C PRO A 174 16.33 -6.85 5.35
N GLY A 175 15.20 -6.14 5.25
CA GLY A 175 14.73 -5.53 4.01
C GLY A 175 14.24 -6.50 2.92
N LEU A 176 13.98 -5.96 1.74
CA LEU A 176 13.31 -6.70 0.65
C LEU A 176 14.18 -7.81 0.04
N ASN A 177 15.51 -7.71 0.12
CA ASN A 177 16.38 -8.79 -0.33
C ASN A 177 16.22 -10.06 0.54
N ASP A 178 16.05 -9.93 1.85
CA ASP A 178 15.79 -11.09 2.72
C ASP A 178 14.39 -11.66 2.47
N PHE A 179 13.41 -10.77 2.31
CA PHE A 179 12.06 -11.13 1.92
C PHE A 179 12.04 -12.00 0.64
N ILE A 180 12.74 -11.57 -0.42
CA ILE A 180 12.82 -12.34 -1.68
C ILE A 180 13.50 -13.69 -1.48
N ARG A 181 14.59 -13.77 -0.71
CA ARG A 181 15.26 -15.04 -0.41
C ARG A 181 14.34 -16.02 0.30
N LYS A 182 13.54 -15.56 1.26
CA LYS A 182 12.55 -16.42 1.95
C LYS A 182 11.43 -16.82 1.01
N LEU A 183 10.86 -15.86 0.29
CA LEU A 183 9.75 -16.07 -0.65
C LEU A 183 10.12 -17.07 -1.75
N SER A 184 11.35 -17.03 -2.28
CA SER A 184 11.82 -17.92 -3.34
C SER A 184 11.72 -19.41 -3.01
N LYS A 185 11.65 -19.77 -1.73
CA LYS A 185 11.55 -21.15 -1.24
C LYS A 185 10.11 -21.64 -1.12
N LEU A 186 9.13 -20.75 -1.30
CA LEU A 186 7.72 -21.05 -1.14
C LEU A 186 7.07 -21.42 -2.47
N PRO A 187 6.06 -22.29 -2.45
CA PRO A 187 5.28 -22.55 -3.64
C PRO A 187 4.26 -21.44 -3.93
N LEU A 188 3.79 -21.41 -5.18
CA LEU A 188 2.69 -20.58 -5.66
C LEU A 188 1.37 -21.35 -5.54
N GLN A 189 0.26 -20.63 -5.45
CA GLN A 189 -1.09 -21.21 -5.44
C GLN A 189 -1.52 -21.73 -6.81
N HIS A 190 -1.11 -21.06 -7.88
CA HIS A 190 -1.45 -21.42 -9.25
C HIS A 190 -0.32 -21.00 -10.19
N GLN A 191 -0.37 -21.47 -11.43
CA GLN A 191 0.60 -21.07 -12.45
C GLN A 191 0.49 -19.58 -12.78
N PRO A 192 1.60 -18.87 -13.02
CA PRO A 192 1.57 -17.45 -13.34
C PRO A 192 0.70 -17.17 -14.57
N GLY A 193 -0.26 -16.26 -14.43
CA GLY A 193 -1.21 -15.85 -15.47
C GLY A 193 -2.55 -16.60 -15.48
N ASP A 194 -2.68 -17.71 -14.75
CA ASP A 194 -3.90 -18.55 -14.82
C ASP A 194 -5.09 -17.98 -14.02
N ALA A 195 -4.84 -17.25 -12.93
CA ALA A 195 -5.87 -16.71 -12.06
C ALA A 195 -5.42 -15.41 -11.36
N PHE A 196 -6.39 -14.68 -10.81
CA PHE A 196 -6.12 -13.61 -9.85
C PHE A 196 -5.98 -14.19 -8.45
N THR A 197 -4.92 -13.80 -7.74
CA THR A 197 -4.68 -14.13 -6.34
C THR A 197 -4.05 -12.93 -5.64
N TYR A 198 -4.76 -12.41 -4.63
CA TYR A 198 -4.25 -11.32 -3.80
C TYR A 198 -3.14 -11.82 -2.90
N GLY A 199 -2.01 -11.12 -2.88
CA GLY A 199 -0.79 -11.59 -2.24
C GLY A 199 0.35 -10.60 -2.32
N VAL A 200 1.54 -11.03 -1.91
CA VAL A 200 2.77 -10.21 -1.80
C VAL A 200 3.39 -9.73 -3.12
N ASN A 201 2.61 -9.72 -4.20
CA ASN A 201 3.04 -9.35 -5.54
C ASN A 201 3.72 -7.97 -5.58
N THR A 202 3.15 -6.99 -4.88
CA THR A 202 3.66 -5.62 -4.88
C THR A 202 4.90 -5.42 -4.01
N ASP A 203 5.13 -6.31 -3.04
CA ASP A 203 6.39 -6.35 -2.28
C ASP A 203 7.53 -6.84 -3.19
N VAL A 204 7.25 -7.81 -4.06
CA VAL A 204 8.19 -8.23 -5.12
C VAL A 204 8.45 -7.10 -6.14
N LEU A 205 7.43 -6.30 -6.49
CA LEU A 205 7.65 -5.07 -7.28
C LEU A 205 8.55 -4.07 -6.56
N GLY A 206 8.41 -3.95 -5.23
CA GLY A 206 9.33 -3.17 -4.40
C GLY A 206 10.78 -3.63 -4.58
N ALA A 207 11.04 -4.93 -4.44
CA ALA A 207 12.38 -5.50 -4.60
C ALA A 207 12.93 -5.31 -6.02
N LEU A 208 12.06 -5.41 -7.04
CA LEU A 208 12.41 -5.13 -8.43
C LEU A 208 12.87 -3.67 -8.62
N ILE A 209 12.15 -2.71 -8.02
CA ILE A 209 12.53 -1.28 -8.04
C ILE A 209 13.91 -1.10 -7.40
N GLU A 210 14.15 -1.71 -6.23
CA GLU A 210 15.45 -1.61 -5.57
C GLU A 210 16.57 -2.14 -6.44
N LYS A 211 16.35 -3.32 -7.06
CA LYS A 211 17.34 -3.96 -7.92
C LYS A 211 17.69 -3.13 -9.15
N ILE A 212 16.71 -2.50 -9.79
CA ILE A 212 16.90 -1.72 -11.03
C ILE A 212 17.46 -0.33 -10.73
N SER A 213 17.01 0.30 -9.65
CA SER A 213 17.39 1.68 -9.31
C SER A 213 18.67 1.77 -8.48
N GLY A 214 19.04 0.69 -7.76
CA GLY A 214 20.13 0.70 -6.79
C GLY A 214 19.82 1.46 -5.49
N LYS A 215 18.56 1.83 -5.25
CA LYS A 215 18.10 2.59 -4.08
C LYS A 215 17.16 1.74 -3.26
N MET A 216 17.09 2.00 -1.95
CA MET A 216 15.99 1.47 -1.13
C MET A 216 14.64 1.96 -1.66
N LEU A 217 13.58 1.17 -1.50
CA LEU A 217 12.27 1.48 -2.05
C LEU A 217 11.76 2.85 -1.58
N GLY A 218 11.87 3.15 -0.29
CA GLY A 218 11.50 4.42 0.31
C GLY A 218 12.26 5.60 -0.30
N ALA A 219 13.57 5.46 -0.45
CA ALA A 219 14.41 6.50 -1.07
C ALA A 219 14.05 6.73 -2.54
N PHE A 220 13.74 5.67 -3.28
CA PHE A 220 13.28 5.78 -4.66
C PHE A 220 11.91 6.48 -4.75
N LEU A 221 10.92 6.07 -3.94
CA LEU A 221 9.59 6.68 -3.96
C LEU A 221 9.61 8.13 -3.47
N GLU A 222 10.45 8.45 -2.47
CA GLU A 222 10.67 9.83 -2.01
C GLU A 222 11.15 10.73 -3.14
N GLU A 223 12.21 10.31 -3.85
CA GLU A 223 12.79 11.08 -4.94
C GLU A 223 11.85 11.25 -6.12
N ARG A 224 11.17 10.16 -6.51
CA ARG A 224 10.44 10.05 -7.77
C ARG A 224 8.97 10.45 -7.65
N ILE A 225 8.37 10.35 -6.46
CA ILE A 225 6.94 10.56 -6.25
C ILE A 225 6.69 11.55 -5.13
N PHE A 226 7.15 11.28 -3.90
CA PHE A 226 6.71 12.05 -2.74
C PHE A 226 7.18 13.49 -2.77
N ARG A 227 8.48 13.73 -2.98
CA ARG A 227 9.04 15.08 -3.04
C ARG A 227 8.50 15.90 -4.22
N PRO A 228 8.44 15.39 -5.47
CA PRO A 228 7.82 16.11 -6.58
C PRO A 228 6.35 16.47 -6.33
N LEU A 229 5.59 15.58 -5.68
CA LEU A 229 4.20 15.83 -5.34
C LEU A 229 4.04 16.62 -4.04
N GLY A 230 5.09 16.86 -3.26
CA GLY A 230 4.98 17.52 -1.95
C GLY A 230 4.25 16.69 -0.89
N MET A 231 4.34 15.36 -0.97
CA MET A 231 3.78 14.41 0.00
C MET A 231 4.72 14.24 1.20
N LYS A 232 4.80 15.28 2.05
CA LYS A 232 5.84 15.43 3.09
C LYS A 232 5.65 14.52 4.31
N ASP A 233 4.51 13.88 4.42
CA ASP A 233 4.13 13.00 5.53
C ASP A 233 3.84 11.57 5.03
N THR A 234 4.40 11.22 3.86
CA THR A 234 4.30 9.88 3.29
C THR A 234 5.66 9.19 3.30
N GLY A 235 5.72 7.97 3.82
CA GLY A 235 6.97 7.21 3.93
C GLY A 235 6.75 5.84 4.56
N PHE A 236 7.81 5.05 4.66
CA PHE A 236 7.79 3.72 5.33
C PHE A 236 7.99 3.79 6.84
N ASP A 237 8.30 4.97 7.36
CA ASP A 237 8.42 5.26 8.78
C ASP A 237 7.79 6.63 9.07
N VAL A 238 7.58 6.91 10.36
CA VAL A 238 7.09 8.20 10.85
C VAL A 238 8.23 8.86 11.65
N PRO A 239 8.71 10.04 11.24
CA PRO A 239 9.75 10.75 11.97
C PRO A 239 9.35 10.98 13.44
N PRO A 240 10.29 10.88 14.41
CA PRO A 240 10.00 10.99 15.84
C PRO A 240 9.20 12.25 16.21
N GLU A 241 9.50 13.38 15.57
CA GLU A 241 8.83 14.67 15.78
C GLU A 241 7.39 14.72 15.25
N LYS A 242 6.97 13.76 14.44
CA LYS A 242 5.62 13.62 13.89
C LYS A 242 4.82 12.49 14.54
N MET A 243 5.43 11.72 15.45
CA MET A 243 4.81 10.53 16.04
C MET A 243 3.53 10.85 16.82
N ASN A 244 3.40 12.08 17.33
CA ASN A 244 2.18 12.58 17.98
C ASN A 244 0.97 12.76 17.03
N ARG A 245 1.20 12.71 15.72
CA ARG A 245 0.18 12.76 14.66
C ARG A 245 -0.24 11.36 14.18
N LEU A 246 0.46 10.30 14.58
CA LEU A 246 0.14 8.94 14.15
C LEU A 246 -1.17 8.45 14.78
N ALA A 247 -2.10 8.02 13.94
CA ALA A 247 -3.31 7.33 14.39
C ALA A 247 -3.00 5.92 14.87
N LYS A 248 -3.64 5.55 15.98
CA LYS A 248 -3.75 4.16 16.42
C LYS A 248 -4.76 3.42 15.56
N THR A 249 -4.54 2.12 15.41
CA THR A 249 -5.48 1.21 14.77
C THR A 249 -6.28 0.48 15.84
N TYR A 250 -7.56 0.26 15.60
CA TYR A 250 -8.46 -0.39 16.55
C TYR A 250 -9.21 -1.53 15.89
N LYS A 251 -9.54 -2.55 16.67
CA LYS A 251 -10.50 -3.61 16.34
C LYS A 251 -11.54 -3.71 17.45
N HIS A 252 -12.69 -4.30 17.16
CA HIS A 252 -13.64 -4.65 18.21
C HIS A 252 -13.15 -5.89 18.96
N GLY A 253 -13.07 -5.79 20.29
CA GLY A 253 -12.86 -6.90 21.20
C GLY A 253 -14.11 -7.79 21.30
N THR A 254 -13.99 -8.88 22.06
CA THR A 254 -15.11 -9.83 22.27
C THR A 254 -16.29 -9.20 23.01
N ASP A 255 -16.06 -8.12 23.75
CA ASP A 255 -17.09 -7.33 24.44
C ASP A 255 -17.68 -6.21 23.55
N GLY A 256 -17.30 -6.15 22.27
CA GLY A 256 -17.74 -5.13 21.33
C GLY A 256 -17.10 -3.75 21.52
N LYS A 257 -16.13 -3.59 22.43
CA LYS A 257 -15.41 -2.32 22.61
C LYS A 257 -14.18 -2.26 21.72
N PHE A 258 -13.69 -1.05 21.46
CA PHE A 258 -12.41 -0.89 20.78
C PHE A 258 -11.26 -1.35 21.66
N VAL A 259 -10.38 -2.15 21.06
CA VAL A 259 -9.05 -2.48 21.58
C VAL A 259 -8.03 -2.11 20.51
N GLU A 260 -6.88 -1.59 20.94
CA GLU A 260 -5.78 -1.29 20.02
C GLU A 260 -5.40 -2.57 19.24
N ALA A 261 -5.29 -2.42 17.94
CA ALA A 261 -4.96 -3.51 17.03
C ALA A 261 -3.47 -3.48 16.73
N GLU A 262 -2.83 -4.64 16.90
CA GLU A 262 -1.49 -4.87 16.40
C GLU A 262 -1.43 -4.69 14.87
N PRO A 263 -0.27 -4.28 14.32
CA PRO A 263 -0.06 -4.23 12.88
C PRO A 263 -0.33 -5.59 12.20
N ILE A 264 -1.04 -5.59 11.07
CA ILE A 264 -1.40 -6.82 10.32
C ILE A 264 -0.18 -7.44 9.63
N ILE A 265 0.76 -6.58 9.23
CA ILE A 265 2.09 -6.91 8.71
C ILE A 265 3.08 -6.19 9.63
N GLU A 266 4.33 -6.66 9.74
CA GLU A 266 5.38 -6.08 10.63
C GLU A 266 5.85 -4.68 10.16
N THR A 267 4.89 -3.78 9.92
CA THR A 267 5.05 -2.39 9.55
C THR A 267 5.07 -1.55 10.81
N TRP A 268 6.23 -0.98 11.06
CA TRP A 268 6.53 -0.24 12.26
C TRP A 268 6.73 1.23 11.91
N PRO A 269 6.18 2.17 12.70
CA PRO A 269 6.41 3.59 12.46
C PRO A 269 7.85 3.99 12.81
N GLU A 270 8.56 3.20 13.62
CA GLU A 270 9.96 3.44 13.92
C GLU A 270 10.86 3.08 12.74
N ARG A 271 11.72 4.04 12.35
CA ARG A 271 12.67 3.87 11.27
C ARG A 271 13.56 2.64 11.48
N TRP A 272 13.79 1.88 10.40
CA TRP A 272 14.63 0.68 10.34
C TRP A 272 14.11 -0.54 11.11
N ARG A 273 12.93 -0.47 11.73
CA ARG A 273 12.39 -1.61 12.49
C ARG A 273 11.72 -2.68 11.61
N GLY A 274 11.17 -2.28 10.46
CA GLY A 274 10.49 -3.18 9.52
C GLY A 274 11.07 -3.14 8.11
N ILE A 275 10.50 -3.98 7.24
CA ILE A 275 10.78 -3.99 5.81
C ILE A 275 9.96 -2.88 5.12
N GLU A 276 10.55 -2.20 4.14
CA GLU A 276 9.84 -1.27 3.26
C GLU A 276 8.88 -2.03 2.32
N SER A 277 7.78 -2.54 2.86
CA SER A 277 6.78 -3.34 2.14
C SER A 277 6.04 -2.50 1.10
N GLY A 278 6.37 -2.66 -0.19
CA GLY A 278 5.61 -2.01 -1.27
C GLY A 278 4.12 -2.39 -1.30
N GLY A 279 3.76 -3.53 -0.70
CA GLY A 279 2.39 -4.00 -0.58
C GLY A 279 1.60 -3.35 0.56
N GLY A 280 2.23 -2.81 1.60
CA GLY A 280 1.48 -2.36 2.78
C GLY A 280 2.21 -1.45 3.77
N GLY A 281 3.45 -1.07 3.50
CA GLY A 281 4.32 -0.43 4.49
C GLY A 281 4.22 1.09 4.60
N LEU A 282 3.37 1.77 3.82
CA LEU A 282 3.35 3.23 3.85
C LEU A 282 2.46 3.76 4.97
N PHE A 283 2.96 4.83 5.56
CA PHE A 283 2.21 5.81 6.32
C PHE A 283 1.96 7.01 5.40
N SER A 284 0.80 7.67 5.54
CA SER A 284 0.47 8.87 4.77
C SER A 284 -0.63 9.68 5.47
N THR A 285 -0.91 10.87 4.95
CA THR A 285 -2.08 11.68 5.36
C THR A 285 -3.13 11.70 4.25
N ALA A 286 -4.37 12.02 4.58
CA ALA A 286 -5.41 12.21 3.55
C ALA A 286 -5.02 13.29 2.54
N GLY A 287 -4.34 14.36 2.98
CA GLY A 287 -3.86 15.44 2.12
C GLY A 287 -2.80 14.97 1.12
N ASP A 288 -1.77 14.27 1.59
CA ASP A 288 -0.72 13.71 0.73
C ASP A 288 -1.30 12.73 -0.28
N TYR A 289 -2.14 11.80 0.18
CA TYR A 289 -2.76 10.80 -0.68
C TYR A 289 -3.72 11.44 -1.69
N GLY A 290 -4.42 12.51 -1.31
CA GLY A 290 -5.25 13.31 -2.21
C GLY A 290 -4.45 13.97 -3.33
N ARG A 291 -3.20 14.41 -3.07
CA ARG A 291 -2.29 14.93 -4.10
C ARG A 291 -1.85 13.84 -5.07
N PHE A 292 -1.52 12.65 -4.57
CA PHE A 292 -1.22 11.49 -5.41
C PHE A 292 -2.42 11.10 -6.29
N ALA A 293 -3.62 11.02 -5.71
CA ALA A 293 -4.84 10.71 -6.46
C ALA A 293 -5.15 11.77 -7.53
N GLN A 294 -4.96 13.06 -7.21
CA GLN A 294 -5.16 14.12 -8.20
C GLN A 294 -4.13 14.06 -9.34
N MET A 295 -2.87 13.73 -9.04
CA MET A 295 -1.84 13.53 -10.07
C MET A 295 -2.27 12.43 -11.07
N LEU A 296 -2.82 11.32 -10.57
CA LEU A 296 -3.35 10.26 -11.44
C LEU A 296 -4.51 10.76 -12.31
N LEU A 297 -5.46 11.51 -11.73
CA LEU A 297 -6.59 12.08 -12.46
C LEU A 297 -6.17 13.07 -13.56
N ASN A 298 -5.09 13.81 -13.32
CA ASN A 298 -4.49 14.75 -14.27
C ASN A 298 -3.59 14.07 -15.31
N GLY A 299 -3.45 12.75 -15.24
CA GLY A 299 -2.69 11.97 -16.20
C GLY A 299 -1.18 12.00 -16.03
N GLY A 300 -0.69 12.15 -14.80
CA GLY A 300 0.74 12.06 -14.46
C GLY A 300 1.39 13.35 -13.96
N ALA A 301 0.63 14.44 -13.85
CA ALA A 301 1.13 15.75 -13.41
C ALA A 301 0.23 16.35 -12.31
N LEU A 302 0.79 17.20 -11.44
CA LEU A 302 0.04 17.90 -10.40
C LEU A 302 0.20 19.41 -10.55
#